data_AF-A1JRR2-F1
#
_entry.id   AF-A1JRR2-F1
#
_cell.length_a   1.000
_cell.length_b   1.000
_cell.length_c   1.000
_cell.angle_alpha   90.00
_cell.angle_beta   90.00
_cell.angle_gamma   90.00
#
_symmetry.space_group_name_H-M   'P 1'
#
loop_
_entity.id
_entity.type
_entity.pdbx_description
1 polymer ?
#
loop_
_entity_poly.entity_id
_entity_poly.type
_entity_poly.pdbx_seq_one_letter_code
_entity_poly.pdbx_strand_id
1 'polypeptide(L)'
;MMDYPIKILSQLRPTLIGFRKNKGLTQASLAQLLGITQQSYAKLEADPASASVERLFKVLQLLDVELILGEKKNASAHPNKTHQPEQSQTIDLPSKQEDW
;
A
#
# COMPACT_ATOMS: atom_id res chain seq x y z
N MET A 1 1.07 12.06 -6.39
CA MET A 1 -0.04 11.18 -6.01
C MET A 1 0.31 10.60 -4.65
N MET A 2 -0.60 10.67 -3.68
CA MET A 2 -0.38 10.07 -2.35
C MET A 2 -1.14 8.76 -2.29
N ASP A 3 -0.43 7.68 -1.99
CA ASP A 3 -1.02 6.35 -1.90
C ASP A 3 -1.48 6.08 -0.46
N TYR A 4 -2.72 5.62 -0.31
CA TYR A 4 -3.31 5.26 0.99
C TYR A 4 -3.53 3.74 1.04
N PRO A 5 -2.50 2.95 1.38
CA PRO A 5 -2.59 1.50 1.34
C PRO A 5 -3.58 0.97 2.38
N ILE A 6 -4.58 0.20 1.92
CA ILE A 6 -5.50 -0.53 2.78
C ILE A 6 -4.88 -1.89 3.11
N LYS A 7 -4.42 -2.04 4.36
CA LYS A 7 -3.83 -3.28 4.90
C LYS A 7 -4.86 -4.16 5.61
N ILE A 8 -5.91 -3.55 6.17
CA ILE A 8 -7.00 -4.23 6.89
C ILE A 8 -8.35 -3.60 6.55
N LEU A 9 -9.44 -4.39 6.61
CA LEU A 9 -10.78 -3.95 6.18
C LEU A 9 -11.30 -2.74 6.94
N SER A 10 -10.98 -2.60 8.23
CA SER A 10 -11.43 -1.47 9.06
C SER A 10 -10.89 -0.11 8.58
N GLN A 11 -9.84 -0.10 7.73
CA GLN A 11 -9.32 1.12 7.12
C GLN A 11 -10.19 1.62 5.96
N LEU A 12 -11.05 0.79 5.36
CA LEU A 12 -11.89 1.20 4.22
C LEU A 12 -12.80 2.37 4.58
N ARG A 13 -13.50 2.31 5.71
CA ARG A 13 -14.44 3.35 6.13
C ARG A 13 -13.80 4.72 6.31
N PRO A 14 -12.78 4.91 7.18
CA PRO A 14 -12.16 6.22 7.35
C PRO A 14 -11.52 6.74 6.06
N THR A 15 -10.97 5.86 5.22
CA THR A 15 -10.40 6.23 3.91
C THR A 15 -11.46 6.76 2.94
N LEU A 16 -12.59 6.05 2.78
CA LEU A 16 -13.68 6.50 1.92
C LEU A 16 -14.29 7.83 2.40
N ILE A 17 -14.47 8.01 3.72
CA ILE A 17 -14.93 9.28 4.30
C ILE A 17 -13.94 10.41 3.97
N GLY A 18 -12.64 10.14 4.10
CA GLY A 18 -11.58 11.09 3.78
C GLY A 18 -11.64 11.58 2.33
N PHE A 19 -11.69 10.66 1.37
CA PHE A 19 -11.81 11.00 -0.04
C PHE A 19 -13.11 11.75 -0.37
N ARG A 20 -14.24 11.30 0.20
CA ARG A 20 -15.52 11.98 0.01
C ARG A 20 -15.48 13.43 0.48
N LYS A 21 -14.94 13.67 1.68
CA LYS A 21 -14.78 15.02 2.23
C LYS A 21 -13.80 15.86 1.42
N ASN A 22 -12.68 15.28 0.98
CA ASN A 22 -11.70 15.96 0.14
C ASN A 22 -12.30 16.42 -1.20
N LYS A 23 -13.26 15.65 -1.73
CA LYS A 23 -14.05 16.02 -2.92
C LYS A 23 -15.21 16.97 -2.65
N GLY A 24 -15.43 17.41 -1.39
CA GLY A 24 -16.54 18.28 -1.04
C GLY A 24 -17.93 17.63 -1.17
N LEU A 25 -18.01 16.31 -1.27
CA LEU A 25 -19.27 15.59 -1.46
C LEU A 25 -19.94 15.30 -0.11
N THR A 26 -21.25 15.54 -0.02
CA THR A 26 -22.05 15.05 1.10
C THR A 26 -22.47 13.58 0.87
N GLN A 27 -22.94 12.90 1.92
CA GLN A 27 -23.56 11.57 1.76
C GLN A 27 -24.76 11.61 0.80
N ALA A 28 -25.56 12.68 0.85
CA ALA A 28 -26.74 12.83 -0.01
C ALA A 28 -26.33 13.03 -1.48
N SER A 29 -25.33 13.88 -1.74
CA SER A 29 -24.82 14.12 -3.09
C SER A 29 -24.27 12.84 -3.74
N LEU A 30 -23.51 12.06 -2.98
CA LEU A 30 -22.95 10.81 -3.48
C LEU A 30 -24.04 9.72 -3.67
N ALA A 31 -25.05 9.69 -2.79
CA ALA A 31 -26.22 8.83 -2.97
C ALA A 31 -27.00 9.17 -4.25
N GLN A 32 -27.20 10.46 -4.53
CA GLN A 32 -27.85 10.92 -5.77
C GLN A 32 -27.08 10.47 -7.01
N LEU A 33 -25.75 10.63 -7.02
CA LEU A 33 -24.89 10.17 -8.13
C LEU A 33 -24.97 8.65 -8.33
N LEU A 34 -25.17 7.89 -7.26
CA LEU A 34 -25.35 6.44 -7.29
C LEU A 34 -26.78 6.00 -7.64
N GLY A 35 -27.75 6.92 -7.73
CA GLY A 35 -29.16 6.59 -7.94
C GLY A 35 -29.80 5.83 -6.77
N ILE A 36 -29.35 6.09 -5.54
CA ILE A 36 -29.84 5.44 -4.31
C ILE A 36 -30.26 6.48 -3.26
N THR A 37 -30.92 6.02 -2.19
CA THR A 37 -31.26 6.90 -1.06
C THR A 37 -30.03 7.25 -0.21
N GLN A 38 -30.06 8.42 0.45
CA GLN A 38 -29.00 8.83 1.38
C GLN A 38 -28.79 7.78 2.48
N GLN A 39 -29.87 7.20 3.02
CA GLN A 39 -29.80 6.18 4.07
C GLN A 39 -29.09 4.92 3.57
N SER A 40 -29.34 4.52 2.31
CA SER A 40 -28.66 3.39 1.68
C SER A 40 -27.16 3.65 1.53
N TYR A 41 -26.78 4.88 1.15
CA TYR A 41 -25.37 5.26 1.08
C TYR A 41 -24.74 5.35 2.47
N ALA A 42 -25.43 5.91 3.47
CA ALA A 42 -24.93 6.02 4.83
C ALA A 42 -24.65 4.64 5.45
N LYS A 43 -25.51 3.65 5.19
CA LYS A 43 -25.27 2.26 5.60
C LYS A 43 -24.02 1.67 4.92
N LEU A 44 -23.84 1.93 3.63
CA LEU A 44 -22.64 1.53 2.89
C LEU A 44 -21.38 2.20 3.44
N GLU A 45 -21.41 3.52 3.71
CA GLU A 45 -20.26 4.23 4.26
C GLU A 45 -19.95 3.79 5.71
N ALA A 46 -20.96 3.38 6.47
CA ALA A 46 -20.80 2.85 7.82
C ALA A 46 -20.14 1.46 7.85
N ASP A 47 -20.40 0.63 6.83
CA ASP A 47 -19.81 -0.71 6.67
C ASP A 47 -19.52 -1.02 5.19
N PRO A 48 -18.41 -0.48 4.64
CA PRO A 48 -18.06 -0.68 3.24
C PRO A 48 -17.56 -2.10 2.94
N ALA A 49 -17.20 -2.89 3.95
CA ALA A 49 -16.69 -4.24 3.79
C ALA A 49 -17.79 -5.26 3.47
N SER A 50 -19.05 -4.98 3.84
CA SER A 50 -20.21 -5.80 3.48
C SER A 50 -20.85 -5.41 2.14
N ALA A 51 -20.40 -4.30 1.53
CA ALA A 51 -20.87 -3.91 0.20
C ALA A 51 -20.34 -4.89 -0.86
N SER A 52 -21.12 -5.10 -1.92
CA SER A 52 -20.61 -5.83 -3.09
C SER A 52 -19.41 -5.09 -3.69
N VAL A 53 -18.47 -5.84 -4.27
CA VAL A 53 -17.29 -5.26 -4.94
C VAL A 53 -17.71 -4.27 -6.03
N GLU A 54 -18.76 -4.59 -6.80
CA GLU A 54 -19.32 -3.70 -7.81
C GLU A 54 -19.75 -2.35 -7.22
N ARG A 55 -20.44 -2.37 -6.07
CA ARG A 55 -20.92 -1.14 -5.44
C ARG A 55 -19.80 -0.33 -4.82
N LEU A 56 -18.82 -1.01 -4.22
CA LEU A 56 -17.59 -0.37 -3.75
C LEU A 56 -16.85 0.31 -4.92
N PHE A 57 -16.72 -0.38 -6.05
CA PHE A 57 -16.04 0.14 -7.23
C PHE A 57 -16.74 1.38 -7.83
N LYS A 58 -18.08 1.39 -7.86
CA LYS A 58 -18.87 2.57 -8.23
C LYS A 58 -18.59 3.77 -7.31
N VAL A 59 -18.48 3.54 -6.00
CA VAL A 59 -18.12 4.59 -5.04
C VAL A 59 -16.71 5.11 -5.29
N LEU A 60 -15.73 4.22 -5.51
CA LEU A 60 -14.34 4.60 -5.78
C LEU A 60 -14.23 5.49 -7.04
N GLN A 61 -14.91 5.12 -8.12
CA GLN A 61 -14.96 5.94 -9.34
C GLN A 61 -15.54 7.34 -9.10
N LEU A 62 -16.67 7.45 -8.40
CA LEU A 62 -17.27 8.74 -8.08
C LEU A 62 -16.38 9.59 -7.16
N LEU A 63 -15.49 8.96 -6.40
CA LEU A 63 -14.51 9.62 -5.54
C LEU A 63 -13.18 9.94 -6.23
N ASP A 64 -13.02 9.65 -7.54
CA ASP A 64 -11.72 9.69 -8.27
C ASP A 64 -10.61 8.91 -7.53
N VAL A 65 -10.95 7.73 -7.01
CA VAL A 65 -10.02 6.82 -6.32
C VAL A 65 -9.81 5.59 -7.18
N GLU A 66 -8.55 5.23 -7.38
CA GLU A 66 -8.15 4.02 -8.11
C GLU A 66 -7.96 2.83 -7.16
N LEU A 67 -8.33 1.64 -7.60
CA LEU A 67 -7.99 0.37 -6.93
C LEU A 67 -6.85 -0.29 -7.71
N ILE A 68 -5.68 -0.39 -7.09
CA ILE A 68 -4.48 -0.97 -7.69
C ILE A 68 -4.30 -2.40 -7.15
N LEU A 69 -4.19 -3.38 -8.06
CA LEU A 69 -3.80 -4.75 -7.73
C LEU A 69 -2.31 -4.93 -8.00
N GLY A 70 -1.59 -5.47 -7.02
CA GLY A 70 -0.16 -5.73 -7.12
C GLY A 70 0.21 -7.02 -6.39
N GLU A 71 1.26 -7.68 -6.85
CA GLU A 71 1.79 -8.86 -6.19
C GLU A 71 2.45 -8.49 -4.86
N LYS A 72 2.18 -9.28 -3.83
CA LYS A 72 2.87 -9.13 -2.54
C LYS A 72 4.31 -9.60 -2.71
N LYS A 73 5.28 -8.68 -2.59
CA LYS A 73 6.69 -9.06 -2.50
C LYS A 73 6.88 -9.90 -1.24
N ASN A 74 7.14 -11.20 -1.42
CA ASN A 74 7.59 -12.05 -0.32
C ASN A 74 8.96 -11.53 0.13
N ALA A 75 9.06 -11.07 1.38
CA ALA A 75 10.33 -10.75 2.02
C ALA A 75 11.05 -12.06 2.34
N SER A 76 11.51 -12.76 1.30
CA SER A 76 12.36 -13.93 1.41
C SER A 76 13.30 -14.02 0.19
N ALA A 77 13.86 -12.89 -0.23
CA ALA A 77 15.21 -12.89 -0.76
C ALA A 77 16.14 -12.79 0.46
N HIS A 78 16.53 -13.94 1.01
CA HIS A 78 17.73 -14.00 1.83
C HIS A 78 18.84 -13.30 1.03
N PRO A 79 19.60 -12.35 1.61
CA PRO A 79 20.79 -11.86 0.95
C PRO A 79 21.69 -13.07 0.77
N ASN A 80 21.83 -13.50 -0.48
CA ASN A 80 22.78 -14.53 -0.85
C ASN A 80 24.12 -14.04 -0.29
N LYS A 81 24.66 -14.72 0.73
CA LYS A 81 26.01 -14.46 1.19
C LYS A 81 26.88 -14.65 -0.04
N THR A 82 27.36 -13.55 -0.59
CA THR A 82 28.37 -13.58 -1.64
C THR A 82 29.54 -14.37 -1.06
N HIS A 83 29.69 -15.61 -1.51
CA HIS A 83 30.95 -16.33 -1.40
C HIS A 83 31.96 -15.50 -2.20
N GLN A 84 32.67 -14.63 -1.50
CA GLN A 84 33.92 -14.08 -1.96
C GLN A 84 34.96 -15.13 -1.58
N PRO A 85 35.60 -15.84 -2.52
CA PRO A 85 36.78 -16.60 -2.17
C PRO A 85 37.83 -15.59 -1.72
N GLU A 86 38.18 -15.63 -0.44
CA GLU A 86 39.36 -15.00 0.12
C GLU A 86 40.55 -15.35 -0.76
N GLN A 87 40.99 -14.39 -1.58
CA GLN A 87 42.32 -14.42 -2.14
C GLN A 87 43.27 -14.20 -0.97
N SER A 88 43.78 -15.31 -0.42
CA SER A 88 44.86 -15.31 0.55
C SER A 88 46.02 -14.51 -0.03
N GLN A 89 46.16 -13.28 0.44
CA GLN A 89 47.36 -12.47 0.23
C GLN A 89 48.50 -13.21 0.92
N THR A 90 49.38 -13.80 0.10
CA THR A 90 50.70 -14.26 0.49
C THR A 90 51.39 -13.10 1.21
N ILE A 91 51.71 -13.31 2.49
CA ILE A 91 52.48 -12.38 3.29
C ILE A 91 53.91 -12.44 2.73
N ASP A 92 54.22 -11.56 1.79
CA ASP A 92 55.59 -11.29 1.38
C ASP A 92 56.26 -10.53 2.54
N LEU A 93 57.05 -11.26 3.31
CA LEU A 93 57.82 -10.74 4.43
C LEU A 93 59.21 -10.36 3.90
N PRO A 94 59.54 -9.07 3.69
CA PRO A 94 60.92 -8.72 3.38
C PRO A 94 61.77 -8.86 4.63
N SER A 95 62.60 -9.91 4.61
CA SER A 95 63.79 -10.05 5.44
C SER A 95 64.70 -8.83 5.24
N LYS A 96 64.94 -8.05 6.30
CA LYS A 96 66.13 -7.23 6.39
C LYS A 96 66.67 -7.15 7.82
N GLN A 97 67.75 -7.92 7.98
CA GLN A 97 68.83 -7.81 8.96
C GLN A 97 69.46 -6.41 8.95
N GLU A 98 69.85 -5.92 10.14
CA GLU A 98 70.87 -4.89 10.50
C GLU A 98 70.48 -4.41 11.92
N ASP A 99 71.03 -4.85 13.05
CA ASP A 99 72.41 -5.15 13.49
C ASP A 99 73.28 -3.89 13.75
N TRP A 100 72.79 -2.98 14.62
CA TRP A 100 73.57 -2.12 15.55
C TRP A 100 72.65 -1.42 16.57
#